data_AF-A0A1G8HYE6-F1
#
_entry.id   AF-A0A1G8HYE6-F1
#
_cell.length_a   1.000
_cell.length_b   1.000
_cell.length_c   1.000
_cell.angle_alpha   90.00
_cell.angle_beta   90.00
_cell.angle_gamma   90.00
#
_symmetry.space_group_name_H-M   'P 1'
#
loop_
_entity.id
_entity.type
_entity.pdbx_description
1 polymer ?
#
loop_
_entity_poly.entity_id
_entity_poly.type
_entity_poly.pdbx_seq_one_letter_code
_entity_poly.pdbx_strand_id
1 'polypeptide(L)'
;MTRQKWYSGATQVYWTCKALLEGRAISHKTEIREVRGWRLGAIIHRLRHEFGWPIVTEYRGPDHVAYYSLAPGSDKAALRFPRSARALAEGGEG
;
A
#
# COMPACT_ATOMS: atom_id res chain seq x y z
N MET A 1 24.57 -20.57 -5.35
CA MET A 1 23.96 -20.28 -4.04
C MET A 1 22.81 -19.29 -4.23
N THR A 2 21.59 -19.78 -4.43
CA THR A 2 20.39 -18.94 -4.56
C THR A 2 20.01 -18.41 -3.18
N ARG A 3 20.18 -17.10 -2.96
CA ARG A 3 19.69 -16.43 -1.74
C ARG A 3 18.16 -16.49 -1.75
N GLN A 4 17.61 -17.51 -1.10
CA GLN A 4 16.19 -17.58 -0.74
C GLN A 4 15.89 -16.36 0.14
N LYS A 5 15.37 -15.29 -0.47
CA LYS A 5 14.94 -14.10 0.26
C LYS A 5 13.68 -14.50 1.02
N TRP A 6 13.85 -14.88 2.29
CA TRP A 6 12.77 -15.13 3.23
C TRP A 6 12.01 -13.81 3.48
N TYR A 7 11.14 -13.44 2.55
CA TYR A 7 10.14 -12.42 2.81
C TYR A 7 9.04 -13.12 3.60
N SER A 8 9.05 -12.95 4.93
CA SER A 8 7.87 -13.22 5.76
C SER A 8 6.64 -12.75 4.98
N GLY A 9 5.67 -13.63 4.75
CA GLY A 9 4.66 -13.53 3.68
C GLY A 9 4.14 -12.12 3.40
N ALA A 10 3.89 -11.81 2.12
CA ALA A 10 3.40 -10.53 1.58
C ALA A 10 3.04 -9.50 2.67
N THR A 11 4.05 -8.74 3.13
CA THR A 11 3.89 -7.86 4.30
C THR A 11 2.70 -6.91 4.11
N GLN A 12 2.06 -6.47 5.19
CA GLN A 12 0.97 -5.46 5.11
C GLN A 12 1.38 -4.23 4.28
N VAL A 13 2.67 -3.84 4.35
CA VAL A 13 3.24 -2.76 3.52
C VAL A 13 3.22 -3.12 2.04
N TYR A 14 3.65 -4.33 1.68
CA TYR A 14 3.60 -4.83 0.30
C TYR A 14 2.17 -4.85 -0.23
N TRP A 15 1.24 -5.43 0.53
CA TRP A 15 -0.18 -5.48 0.14
C TRP A 15 -0.76 -4.07 -0.05
N THR A 16 -0.47 -3.14 0.87
CA THR A 16 -0.93 -1.75 0.79
C THR A 16 -0.39 -1.08 -0.47
N CYS A 17 0.91 -1.17 -0.73
CA CYS A 17 1.54 -0.58 -1.92
C CYS A 17 0.95 -1.16 -3.20
N LYS A 18 0.76 -2.49 -3.25
CA LYS A 18 0.17 -3.19 -4.41
C LYS A 18 -1.27 -2.73 -4.66
N ALA A 19 -2.11 -2.72 -3.63
CA ALA A 19 -3.51 -2.29 -3.76
C ALA A 19 -3.64 -0.83 -4.24
N LEU A 20 -2.80 0.07 -3.74
CA LEU A 20 -2.78 1.47 -4.21
C LEU A 20 -2.33 1.59 -5.67
N LEU A 21 -1.31 0.82 -6.07
CA LEU A 21 -0.84 0.79 -7.48
C LEU A 21 -1.89 0.22 -8.43
N GLU A 22 -2.68 -0.75 -7.98
CA GLU A 22 -3.83 -1.31 -8.72
C GLU A 22 -5.01 -0.32 -8.81
N GLY A 23 -4.91 0.86 -8.19
CA GLY A 23 -5.97 1.87 -8.19
C GLY A 23 -7.11 1.54 -7.24
N ARG A 24 -6.92 0.60 -6.31
CA ARG A 24 -7.95 0.23 -5.33
C ARG A 24 -8.08 1.31 -4.26
N ALA A 25 -9.31 1.52 -3.80
CA ALA A 25 -9.59 2.26 -2.57
C ALA A 25 -9.67 1.27 -1.41
N ILE A 26 -8.76 1.38 -0.44
CA ILE A 26 -8.64 0.45 0.68
C ILE A 26 -8.95 1.15 2.00
N SER A 27 -9.57 0.43 2.93
CA SER A 27 -9.88 0.89 4.29
C SER A 27 -9.31 -0.06 5.33
N HIS A 28 -9.33 0.31 6.61
CA HIS A 28 -8.94 -0.62 7.69
C HIS A 28 -9.75 -1.91 7.65
N LYS A 29 -11.04 -1.85 7.28
CA LYS A 29 -11.89 -3.03 7.10
C LYS A 29 -11.37 -3.95 5.99
N THR A 30 -10.89 -3.36 4.90
CA THR A 30 -10.27 -4.11 3.79
C THR A 30 -8.99 -4.81 4.25
N GLU A 31 -8.11 -4.11 4.98
CA GLU A 31 -6.87 -4.67 5.53
C GLU A 31 -7.14 -5.85 6.47
N ILE A 32 -8.08 -5.70 7.42
CA ILE A 32 -8.47 -6.77 8.34
C ILE A 32 -8.97 -8.00 7.58
N ARG A 33 -9.81 -7.80 6.56
CA ARG A 33 -10.41 -8.90 5.80
C ARG A 33 -9.38 -9.66 4.97
N GLU A 34 -8.49 -8.96 4.27
CA GLU A 34 -7.60 -9.58 3.27
C GLU A 34 -6.29 -10.08 3.88
N VAL A 35 -5.72 -9.34 4.82
CA VAL A 35 -4.38 -9.64 5.36
C VAL A 35 -4.36 -9.74 6.89
N ARG A 36 -5.52 -9.74 7.54
CA ARG A 36 -5.67 -9.82 9.01
C ARG A 36 -4.79 -8.79 9.73
N GLY A 37 -4.66 -7.61 9.14
CA GLY A 37 -3.82 -6.52 9.63
C GLY A 37 -4.58 -5.40 10.33
N TRP A 38 -3.81 -4.52 10.97
CA TRP A 38 -4.33 -3.37 11.72
C TRP A 38 -3.46 -2.12 11.59
N ARG A 39 -2.49 -2.11 10.66
CA ARG A 39 -1.45 -1.07 10.58
C ARG A 39 -1.64 -0.13 9.41
N LEU A 40 -2.75 -0.22 8.66
CA LEU A 40 -2.96 0.57 7.44
C LEU A 40 -2.75 2.07 7.68
N GLY A 41 -3.34 2.67 8.72
CA GLY A 41 -3.16 4.08 9.01
C GLY A 41 -1.69 4.50 9.18
N ALA A 42 -0.89 3.71 9.89
CA ALA A 42 0.54 3.95 10.06
C ALA A 42 1.31 3.77 8.75
N ILE A 43 0.93 2.77 7.93
CA ILE A 43 1.55 2.55 6.62
C ILE A 43 1.25 3.72 5.68
N ILE A 44 -0.01 4.17 5.61
CA ILE A 44 -0.42 5.31 4.78
C ILE A 44 0.31 6.59 5.22
N HIS A 45 0.37 6.87 6.52
CA HIS A 45 1.13 8.00 7.04
C HIS A 45 2.60 7.92 6.59
N ARG A 46 3.22 6.76 6.75
CA ARG A 46 4.62 6.56 6.36
C ARG A 46 4.83 6.77 4.85
N LEU A 47 3.95 6.20 4.01
CA LEU A 47 4.02 6.36 2.57
C LEU A 47 3.90 7.83 2.13
N ARG A 48 3.00 8.60 2.76
CA ARG A 48 2.87 10.05 2.50
C ARG A 48 4.12 10.82 2.91
N HIS A 49 4.57 10.65 4.14
CA HIS A 49 5.57 11.54 4.73
C HIS A 49 7.01 11.14 4.42
N GLU A 50 7.34 9.85 4.43
CA GLU A 50 8.72 9.38 4.18
C GLU A 50 8.97 9.09 2.69
N PHE A 51 7.95 8.64 1.97
CA PHE A 51 8.09 8.19 0.59
C PHE A 51 7.43 9.12 -0.44
N GLY A 52 6.71 10.16 -0.01
CA GLY A 52 6.10 11.15 -0.89
C GLY A 52 4.95 10.60 -1.73
N TRP A 53 4.27 9.53 -1.30
CA TRP A 53 3.18 8.97 -2.08
C TRP A 53 1.97 9.92 -2.09
N PRO A 54 1.43 10.25 -3.27
CA PRO A 54 0.26 11.10 -3.41
C PRO A 54 -1.02 10.31 -3.08
N ILE A 55 -1.24 9.99 -1.81
CA ILE A 55 -2.40 9.23 -1.36
C ILE A 55 -3.50 10.21 -0.97
N VAL A 56 -4.72 10.02 -1.47
CA VAL A 56 -5.92 10.76 -1.05
C VAL A 56 -6.71 9.96 -0.02
N THR A 57 -7.42 10.67 0.86
CA THR A 57 -8.37 10.06 1.81
C THR A 57 -9.76 10.55 1.48
N GLU A 58 -10.68 9.61 1.30
CA GLU A 58 -12.11 9.87 1.16
C GLU A 58 -12.85 9.24 2.35
N TYR A 59 -13.70 10.01 3.02
CA TYR A 59 -14.53 9.50 4.11
C TYR A 59 -15.90 9.14 3.57
N ARG A 60 -16.34 7.89 3.77
CA ARG A 60 -17.59 7.37 3.20
C ARG A 60 -18.57 6.90 4.27
N GLY A 61 -19.85 7.11 3.98
CA GLY A 61 -20.96 6.62 4.79
C GLY A 61 -21.16 7.39 6.10
N PRO A 62 -22.21 7.03 6.87
CA PRO A 62 -22.54 7.68 8.14
C PRO A 62 -21.46 7.47 9.21
N ASP A 63 -20.69 6.38 9.12
CA ASP A 63 -19.60 6.07 10.05
C ASP A 63 -18.29 6.79 9.69
N HIS A 64 -18.26 7.63 8.65
CA HIS A 64 -17.08 8.33 8.17
C HIS A 64 -15.85 7.41 8.01
N VAL A 65 -16.04 6.27 7.34
CA VAL A 65 -14.94 5.31 7.15
C VAL A 65 -13.93 5.89 6.17
N ALA A 66 -12.66 5.95 6.57
CA ALA A 66 -11.58 6.40 5.71
C ALA A 66 -11.23 5.35 4.65
N TYR A 67 -11.29 5.76 3.39
CA TYR A 67 -10.80 5.03 2.23
C TYR A 67 -9.58 5.76 1.66
N TYR A 68 -8.50 5.01 1.47
CA TYR A 68 -7.25 5.50 0.92
C TYR A 68 -7.07 4.98 -0.49
N SER A 69 -6.70 5.87 -1.41
CA SER A 69 -6.35 5.53 -2.78
C SER A 69 -5.20 6.41 -3.26
N LEU A 70 -4.53 5.99 -4.32
CA LEU A 70 -3.57 6.85 -5.00
C LEU A 70 -4.34 7.98 -5.71
N ALA A 71 -3.80 9.20 -5.69
CA ALA A 71 -4.42 10.33 -6.37
C ALA A 71 -4.57 10.02 -7.87
N PRO A 72 -5.71 10.34 -8.50
CA PRO A 72 -5.89 10.15 -9.93
C PRO A 72 -4.78 10.84 -10.73
N GLY A 73 -4.26 10.18 -11.76
CA GLY A 73 -3.17 10.71 -12.60
C GLY A 73 -1.78 10.68 -11.97
N SER A 74 -1.60 10.04 -10.80
CA SER A 74 -0.28 9.87 -10.19
C SER A 74 0.66 9.06 -11.09
N ASP A 75 1.88 9.58 -11.30
CA ASP A 75 2.94 8.84 -11.97
C ASP A 75 3.48 7.72 -11.07
N LYS A 76 3.04 6.49 -11.35
CA LYS A 76 3.42 5.30 -10.60
C LYS A 76 4.91 4.97 -10.75
N ALA A 77 5.54 5.34 -11.86
CA ALA A 77 6.94 5.06 -12.13
C ALA A 77 7.89 5.94 -11.30
N ALA A 78 7.42 7.14 -10.90
CA ALA A 78 8.18 8.07 -10.06
C ALA A 78 8.08 7.79 -8.56
N LEU A 79 7.27 6.80 -8.13
CA LEU A 79 7.06 6.50 -6.72
C LEU A 79 8.31 5.89 -6.07
N ARG A 80 8.63 6.34 -4.85
CA ARG A 80 9.69 5.75 -4.03
C ARG A 80 9.13 4.63 -3.18
N PHE A 81 9.67 3.42 -3.30
CA PHE A 81 9.15 2.26 -2.59
C PHE A 81 9.88 2.00 -1.27
N PRO A 82 9.17 1.63 -0.19
CA PRO A 82 9.82 1.06 0.98
C PRO A 82 10.52 -0.25 0.62
N ARG A 83 11.56 -0.62 1.38
CA ARG A 83 12.36 -1.83 1.14
C ARG A 83 11.50 -3.10 1.02
N SER A 84 10.42 -3.20 1.79
CA SER A 84 9.47 -4.32 1.79
C SER A 84 8.57 -4.39 0.55
N ALA A 85 8.46 -3.30 -0.21
CA ALA A 85 7.65 -3.20 -1.43
C ALA A 85 8.50 -2.98 -2.69
N ARG A 86 9.84 -3.05 -2.59
CA ARG A 86 10.76 -2.76 -3.69
C ARG A 86 10.54 -3.66 -4.93
N ALA A 87 10.10 -4.90 -4.72
CA ALA A 87 9.75 -5.81 -5.80
C ALA A 87 8.65 -5.27 -6.73
N LEU A 88 7.76 -4.40 -6.22
CA LEU A 88 6.71 -3.77 -7.04
C LEU A 88 7.26 -2.73 -8.02
N ALA A 89 8.43 -2.14 -7.75
CA ALA A 89 9.10 -1.21 -8.67
C ALA A 89 9.81 -1.92 -9.82
N GLU A 90 10.21 -3.19 -9.60
CA GLU A 90 11.02 -3.96 -10.54
C GLU A 90 10.16 -4.72 -11.57
N GLY A 91 8.84 -4.45 -11.63
CA GLY A 91 7.91 -5.12 -12.57
C GLY A 91 7.67 -6.60 -12.26
N GLY A 92 8.06 -7.07 -11.07
CA GLY A 92 7.96 -8.47 -10.69
C GLY A 92 6.54 -8.87 -10.32
N GLU A 93 5.78 -9.34 -11.31
CA GLU A 93 4.75 -10.35 -11.06
C GLU A 93 5.45 -11.58 -10.45
N GLY A 94 5.10 -11.87 -9.20
CA GLY A 94 5.37 -13.18 -8.59
C GLY A 94 4.20 -14.10 -8.82
#